data_AF-A0A4U1J948-F1
#
_entry.id   AF-A0A4U1J948-F1
#
_cell.length_a   1.000
_cell.length_b   1.000
_cell.length_c   1.000
_cell.angle_alpha   90.00
_cell.angle_beta   90.00
_cell.angle_gamma   90.00
#
_symmetry.space_group_name_H-M   'P 1'
#
loop_
_entity.id
_entity.type
_entity.pdbx_description
1 polymer ?
#
loop_
_entity_poly.entity_id
_entity_poly.type
_entity_poly.pdbx_seq_one_letter_code
_entity_poly.pdbx_strand_id
1 'polypeptide(L)'
;MRLRARSVLAGAKRVLLLSGNIEAVHRIEVLLERESAAAEDAEGLEKRGGPQAALDLDAKATALRDAAKAKAEPRGTPVETETLDLLDGIIVSLARTAREAAEAAARELGEPAVATAFELSAL
;
A
#
# COMPACT_ATOMS: atom_id res chain seq x y z
N MET A 1 18.17 2.47 6.40
CA MET A 1 16.76 2.10 6.68
C MET A 1 15.71 3.21 6.50
N ARG A 2 16.09 4.49 6.49
CA ARG A 2 15.17 5.65 6.56
C ARG A 2 14.40 5.90 5.26
N LEU A 3 14.94 5.52 4.11
CA LEU A 3 14.29 5.75 2.81
C LEU A 3 13.08 4.84 2.56
N ARG A 4 13.06 3.65 3.20
CA ARG A 4 11.95 2.69 3.10
C ARG A 4 10.75 3.10 3.94
N ALA A 5 11.00 3.51 5.19
CA ALA A 5 9.96 4.01 6.07
C ALA A 5 9.31 5.27 5.48
N ARG A 6 10.09 6.13 4.83
CA ARG A 6 9.59 7.31 4.14
C ARG A 6 8.68 7.02 2.93
N SER A 7 9.02 6.04 2.10
CA SER A 7 8.18 5.62 0.96
C SER A 7 6.85 5.01 1.44
N VAL A 8 6.92 4.15 2.47
CA VAL A 8 5.76 3.50 3.07
C VAL A 8 4.84 4.53 3.75
N LEU A 9 5.41 5.47 4.50
CA LEU A 9 4.68 6.57 5.13
C LEU A 9 4.06 7.51 4.08
N ALA A 10 4.77 7.83 2.99
CA ALA A 10 4.23 8.65 1.91
C ALA A 10 3.09 7.95 1.13
N GLY A 11 3.14 6.62 0.99
CA GLY A 11 2.06 5.81 0.45
C GLY A 11 0.85 5.77 1.38
N ALA A 12 1.07 5.50 2.67
CA ALA A 12 0.04 5.49 3.70
C ALA A 12 -0.66 6.84 3.85
N LYS A 13 0.08 7.97 3.77
CA LYS A 13 -0.49 9.33 3.76
C LYS A 13 -1.53 9.52 2.65
N ARG A 14 -1.23 9.03 1.43
CA ARG A 14 -2.13 9.14 0.28
C ARG A 14 -3.39 8.31 0.44
N VAL A 15 -3.26 7.09 0.99
CA VAL A 15 -4.42 6.23 1.29
C VAL A 15 -5.31 6.85 2.36
N LEU A 16 -4.73 7.45 3.41
CA LEU A 16 -5.47 8.10 4.49
C LEU A 16 -6.13 9.42 4.08
N LEU A 17 -5.52 10.16 3.13
CA LEU A 17 -6.14 11.32 2.48
C LEU A 17 -7.39 10.94 1.70
N LEU A 18 -7.35 9.81 0.99
CA LEU A 18 -8.49 9.30 0.21
C LEU A 18 -9.63 8.76 1.10
N SER A 19 -9.31 8.30 2.31
CA SER A 19 -10.32 7.84 3.29
C SER A 19 -10.86 8.95 4.19
N GLY A 20 -10.36 10.20 4.05
CA GLY A 20 -10.80 11.35 4.85
C GLY A 20 -10.31 11.34 6.31
N ASN A 21 -9.35 10.47 6.65
CA ASN A 21 -8.85 10.35 8.03
C ASN A 21 -7.72 11.36 8.29
N ILE A 22 -8.11 12.62 8.51
CA ILE A 22 -7.20 13.77 8.62
C ILE A 22 -6.25 13.65 9.82
N GLU A 23 -6.68 13.03 10.92
CA GLU A 23 -5.85 12.83 12.10
C GLU A 23 -4.67 11.87 11.81
N ALA A 24 -4.93 10.79 11.09
CA ALA A 24 -3.90 9.83 10.70
C ALA A 24 -2.91 10.43 9.67
N VAL A 25 -3.40 11.28 8.77
CA VAL A 25 -2.56 12.03 7.81
C VAL A 25 -1.58 12.95 8.56
N HIS A 26 -2.05 13.68 9.56
CA HIS A 26 -1.21 14.60 10.32
C HIS A 26 -0.13 13.88 11.12
N ARG A 27 -0.45 12.72 11.71
CA ARG A 27 0.54 11.89 12.41
C ARG A 27 1.65 11.38 11.49
N ILE A 28 1.31 11.03 10.25
CA ILE A 28 2.29 10.58 9.24
C ILE A 28 3.17 11.73 8.73
N GLU A 29 2.64 12.94 8.59
CA GLU A 29 3.45 14.11 8.22
C GLU A 29 4.57 14.39 9.22
N VAL A 30 4.27 14.34 10.51
CA VAL A 30 5.25 14.55 11.59
C VAL A 30 6.36 13.49 11.56
N LEU A 31 6.03 12.24 11.20
CA LEU A 31 7.01 11.15 11.06
C LEU A 31 7.89 11.34 9.82
N LEU A 32 7.32 11.77 8.70
CA LEU A 32 8.05 12.06 7.46
C LEU A 32 9.06 13.20 7.62
N GLU A 33 8.70 14.26 8.35
CA GLU A 33 9.64 15.35 8.66
C GLU A 33 10.80 14.88 9.54
N ARG A 34 10.54 14.04 10.54
CA ARG A 34 11.59 13.47 11.42
C ARG A 34 12.55 12.52 10.68
N GLU A 35 12.06 11.74 9.71
CA GLU A 35 12.90 10.78 8.96
C GLU A 35 13.75 11.41 7.85
N SER A 36 13.50 12.67 7.51
CA SER A 36 14.13 13.36 6.38
C SER A 36 15.66 13.51 6.44
N ALA A 37 16.29 13.10 7.54
CA ALA A 37 17.65 13.50 7.90
C ALA A 37 18.81 12.53 7.56
N ALA A 38 18.70 11.54 6.65
CA ALA A 38 19.91 10.87 6.09
C ALA A 38 19.68 10.11 4.77
N ALA A 39 20.69 10.12 3.89
CA ALA A 39 20.59 9.93 2.44
C ALA A 39 21.15 8.61 1.85
N GLU A 40 21.32 7.51 2.61
CA GLU A 40 22.21 6.40 2.19
C GLU A 40 21.57 5.02 1.85
N ASP A 41 20.29 4.90 1.46
CA ASP A 41 19.66 3.56 1.21
C ASP A 41 19.23 3.26 -0.24
N ALA A 42 20.01 3.65 -1.25
CA ALA A 42 19.63 3.41 -2.65
C ALA A 42 19.66 1.93 -3.06
N GLU A 43 20.59 1.14 -2.54
CA GLU A 43 20.94 -0.19 -3.08
C GLU A 43 19.95 -1.32 -2.67
N GLY A 44 19.31 -1.20 -1.51
CA GLY A 44 18.30 -2.15 -1.05
C GLY A 44 16.92 -1.97 -1.67
N LEU A 45 16.67 -0.85 -2.35
CA LEU A 45 15.40 -0.53 -2.99
C LEU A 45 15.27 -1.26 -4.34
N GLU A 46 16.35 -1.38 -5.11
CA GLU A 46 16.34 -2.08 -6.41
C GLU A 46 15.89 -3.55 -6.30
N LYS A 47 16.30 -4.26 -5.24
CA LYS A 47 15.95 -5.68 -5.04
C LYS A 47 14.49 -5.93 -4.65
N ARG A 48 13.75 -4.92 -4.16
CA ARG A 48 12.33 -5.03 -3.75
C ARG A 48 11.37 -4.27 -4.70
N GLY A 49 11.84 -3.92 -5.91
CA GLY A 49 11.06 -3.21 -6.93
C GLY A 49 11.19 -1.68 -6.89
N GLY A 50 11.82 -1.12 -5.87
CA GLY A 50 12.13 0.31 -5.79
C GLY A 50 10.90 1.23 -5.77
N PRO A 51 11.12 2.56 -5.78
CA PRO A 51 10.03 3.54 -5.90
C PRO A 51 9.25 3.38 -7.20
N GLN A 52 9.86 2.83 -8.26
CA GLN A 52 9.19 2.56 -9.52
C GLN A 52 8.10 1.50 -9.40
N ALA A 53 8.33 0.40 -8.66
CA ALA A 53 7.28 -0.60 -8.45
C ALA A 53 6.06 -0.03 -7.69
N ALA A 54 6.27 0.91 -6.77
CA ALA A 54 5.17 1.59 -6.10
C ALA A 54 4.35 2.45 -7.07
N LEU A 55 5.01 3.15 -8.00
CA LEU A 55 4.35 3.91 -9.06
C LEU A 55 3.60 3.00 -10.03
N ASP A 56 4.21 1.88 -10.43
CA ASP A 56 3.62 0.92 -11.35
C ASP A 56 2.38 0.25 -10.74
N LEU A 57 2.41 -0.04 -9.44
CA LEU A 57 1.24 -0.56 -8.72
C LEU A 57 0.11 0.48 -8.64
N ASP A 58 0.44 1.75 -8.42
CA ASP A 58 -0.56 2.85 -8.37
C ASP A 58 -1.20 3.09 -9.74
N ALA A 59 -0.38 3.06 -10.80
CA ALA A 59 -0.85 3.15 -12.18
C ALA A 59 -1.78 1.98 -12.52
N LYS A 60 -1.42 0.76 -12.15
CA LYS A 60 -2.26 -0.43 -12.36
C LYS A 60 -3.55 -0.39 -11.55
N ALA A 61 -3.49 0.07 -10.29
CA ALA A 61 -4.67 0.22 -9.45
C ALA A 61 -5.65 1.26 -10.03
N THR A 62 -5.12 2.36 -10.57
CA THR A 62 -5.91 3.40 -11.25
C THR A 62 -6.56 2.85 -12.52
N ALA A 63 -5.80 2.17 -13.38
CA ALA A 63 -6.32 1.54 -14.58
C ALA A 63 -7.42 0.52 -14.27
N LEU A 64 -7.27 -0.25 -13.18
CA LEU A 64 -8.28 -1.21 -12.75
C LEU A 64 -9.57 -0.53 -12.30
N ARG A 65 -9.47 0.57 -11.53
CA ARG A 65 -10.64 1.36 -11.10
C ARG A 65 -11.36 2.01 -12.28
N ASP A 66 -10.61 2.51 -13.25
CA ASP A 66 -11.19 3.15 -14.43
C ASP A 66 -11.88 2.13 -15.34
N ALA A 67 -11.28 0.95 -15.51
CA ALA A 67 -11.93 -0.19 -16.18
C ALA A 67 -13.22 -0.62 -15.46
N ALA A 68 -13.21 -0.65 -14.12
CA ALA A 68 -14.40 -0.96 -13.32
C ALA A 68 -15.52 0.08 -13.47
N LYS A 69 -15.18 1.37 -13.61
CA LYS A 69 -16.16 2.46 -13.84
C LYS A 69 -16.73 2.45 -15.25
N ALA A 70 -15.91 2.10 -16.25
CA ALA A 70 -16.33 2.05 -17.65
C ALA A 70 -17.36 0.93 -17.92
N LYS A 71 -17.39 -0.10 -17.10
CA LYS A 71 -18.33 -1.22 -17.20
C LYS A 71 -19.69 -0.86 -16.56
N ALA A 72 -20.50 -0.06 -17.28
CA ALA A 72 -21.80 0.45 -16.84
C ALA A 72 -23.01 -0.42 -17.27
N GLU A 73 -22.84 -1.73 -17.39
CA GLU A 73 -23.89 -2.68 -17.78
C GLU A 73 -24.43 -3.50 -16.59
N PRO A 74 -25.61 -4.14 -16.70
CA PRO A 74 -26.28 -4.78 -15.58
C PRO A 74 -25.41 -5.87 -14.96
N ARG A 75 -25.08 -5.69 -13.68
CA ARG A 75 -24.34 -6.68 -12.88
C ARG A 75 -25.16 -7.95 -12.71
N GLY A 76 -24.51 -9.11 -12.89
CA GLY A 76 -25.04 -10.38 -12.36
C GLY A 76 -24.92 -11.60 -13.27
N THR A 77 -24.07 -11.58 -14.30
CA THR A 77 -23.80 -12.81 -15.05
C THR A 77 -22.85 -13.73 -14.26
N PRO A 78 -22.98 -15.07 -14.35
CA PRO A 78 -22.07 -16.00 -13.65
C PRO A 78 -20.59 -15.71 -13.90
N VAL A 79 -20.24 -15.35 -15.15
CA VAL A 79 -18.87 -14.99 -15.55
C VAL A 79 -18.37 -13.73 -14.84
N GLU A 80 -19.25 -12.76 -14.58
CA GLU A 80 -18.88 -11.55 -13.82
C GLU A 80 -18.67 -11.86 -12.34
N THR A 81 -19.48 -12.73 -11.75
CA THR A 81 -19.27 -13.21 -10.38
C THR A 81 -17.94 -13.94 -10.27
N GLU A 82 -17.63 -14.85 -11.19
CA GLU A 82 -16.32 -15.55 -11.24
C GLU A 82 -15.15 -14.56 -11.39
N THR A 83 -15.33 -13.50 -12.18
CA THR A 83 -14.32 -12.44 -12.33
C THR A 83 -14.13 -11.65 -11.03
N LEU A 84 -15.21 -11.34 -10.33
CA LEU A 84 -15.16 -10.67 -9.03
C LEU A 84 -14.51 -11.55 -7.96
N ASP A 85 -14.86 -12.83 -7.90
CA ASP A 85 -14.25 -13.80 -6.98
C ASP A 85 -12.74 -13.94 -7.23
N LEU A 86 -12.32 -13.94 -8.50
CA LEU A 86 -10.92 -13.93 -8.87
C LEU A 86 -10.21 -12.66 -8.41
N LEU A 87 -10.84 -11.49 -8.63
CA LEU A 87 -10.30 -10.20 -8.17
C LEU A 87 -10.17 -10.15 -6.64
N ASP A 88 -11.17 -10.64 -5.91
CA ASP A 88 -11.15 -10.72 -4.46
C ASP A 88 -10.01 -11.63 -3.98
N GLY A 89 -9.80 -12.79 -4.64
CA GLY A 89 -8.66 -13.67 -4.37
C GLY A 89 -7.30 -13.01 -4.60
N ILE A 90 -7.17 -12.22 -5.67
CA ILE A 90 -5.96 -11.43 -5.96
C ILE A 90 -5.74 -10.36 -4.88
N ILE A 91 -6.79 -9.63 -4.50
CA ILE A 91 -6.72 -8.57 -3.48
C ILE A 91 -6.26 -9.16 -2.13
N VAL A 92 -6.86 -10.27 -1.70
CA VAL A 92 -6.48 -10.95 -0.44
C VAL A 92 -5.03 -11.42 -0.49
N SER A 93 -4.59 -11.96 -1.62
CA SER A 93 -3.20 -12.41 -1.80
C SER A 93 -2.21 -11.25 -1.70
N LEU A 94 -2.49 -10.13 -2.38
CA LEU A 94 -1.67 -8.92 -2.31
C LEU A 94 -1.63 -8.32 -0.89
N ALA A 95 -2.77 -8.26 -0.22
CA ALA A 95 -2.85 -7.77 1.16
C ALA A 95 -2.01 -8.65 2.11
N ARG A 96 -2.03 -9.97 1.94
CA ARG A 96 -1.20 -10.90 2.72
C ARG A 96 0.28 -10.67 2.46
N THR A 97 0.70 -10.57 1.20
CA THR A 97 2.11 -10.29 0.86
C THR A 97 2.57 -8.94 1.42
N ALA A 98 1.72 -7.92 1.39
CA ALA A 98 2.03 -6.63 1.99
C ALA A 98 2.24 -6.72 3.51
N ARG A 99 1.40 -7.51 4.20
CA ARG A 99 1.56 -7.77 5.64
C ARG A 99 2.85 -8.52 5.96
N GLU A 100 3.17 -9.58 5.22
CA GLU A 100 4.43 -10.32 5.40
C GLU A 100 5.66 -9.42 5.20
N ALA A 101 5.63 -8.55 4.19
CA ALA A 101 6.69 -7.57 3.96
C ALA A 101 6.80 -6.55 5.09
N ALA A 102 5.67 -6.09 5.64
CA ALA A 102 5.63 -5.16 6.77
C ALA A 102 6.15 -5.81 8.06
N GLU A 103 5.81 -7.06 8.34
CA GLU A 103 6.34 -7.83 9.47
C GLU A 103 7.85 -8.04 9.36
N ALA A 104 8.34 -8.38 8.17
CA ALA A 104 9.77 -8.50 7.91
C ALA A 104 10.49 -7.15 8.12
N ALA A 105 9.93 -6.05 7.61
CA ALA A 105 10.48 -4.72 7.79
C ALA A 105 10.49 -4.28 9.26
N ALA A 106 9.41 -4.54 10.00
CA ALA A 106 9.30 -4.23 11.43
C ALA A 106 10.39 -4.93 12.25
N ARG A 107 10.68 -6.21 11.94
CA ARG A 107 11.78 -6.96 12.57
C ARG A 107 13.14 -6.41 12.20
N GLU A 108 13.37 -6.07 10.93
CA GLU A 108 14.62 -5.51 10.43
C GLU A 108 14.91 -4.15 11.13
N LEU A 109 13.89 -3.28 11.20
CA LEU A 109 13.96 -1.92 11.73
C LEU A 109 13.92 -1.83 13.26
N GLY A 110 13.46 -2.88 13.94
CA GLY A 110 13.13 -2.82 15.37
C GLY A 110 11.91 -1.93 15.68
N GLU A 111 11.09 -1.64 14.66
CA GLU A 111 9.94 -0.74 14.74
C GLU A 111 8.63 -1.51 14.57
N PRO A 112 7.99 -1.95 15.68
CA PRO A 112 6.76 -2.75 15.60
C PRO A 112 5.58 -1.99 14.99
N ALA A 113 5.60 -0.65 15.05
CA ALA A 113 4.56 0.21 14.47
C ALA A 113 4.39 0.00 12.95
N VAL A 114 5.44 -0.42 12.25
CA VAL A 114 5.39 -0.73 10.81
C VAL A 114 4.49 -1.95 10.55
N ALA A 115 4.55 -2.98 11.39
CA ALA A 115 3.66 -4.14 11.26
C ALA A 115 2.22 -3.79 11.66
N THR A 116 2.04 -3.02 12.74
CA THR A 116 0.72 -2.59 13.22
C THR A 116 -0.05 -1.78 12.17
N ALA A 117 0.64 -0.96 11.37
CA ALA A 117 0.01 -0.20 10.29
C ALA A 117 -0.58 -1.08 9.17
N PHE A 118 -0.14 -2.34 9.06
CA PHE A 118 -0.61 -3.34 8.09
C PHE A 118 -1.48 -4.42 8.74
N GLU A 119 -1.82 -4.29 10.03
CA GLU A 119 -2.85 -5.14 10.62
C GLU A 119 -4.20 -4.76 10.03
N LEU A 120 -4.83 -5.73 9.37
CA LEU A 120 -6.23 -5.64 8.99
C LEU A 120 -7.06 -5.73 10.26
N SER A 121 -7.36 -4.58 10.89
CA SER A 121 -8.38 -4.52 11.94
C SER A 121 -9.74 -4.72 11.27
N ALA A 122 -10.58 -5.60 11.84
CA ALA A 122 -11.95 -5.77 11.37
C ALA A 122 -12.67 -4.41 11.36
N LEU A 123 -13.33 -4.11 10.24
CA LEU A 123 -14.29 -3.01 10.11
C LEU A 123 -15.54 -3.31 10.95
#